data_AF-A0A3C0G8D5-F1
#
_entry.id   AF-A0A3C0G8D5-F1
#
_cell.length_a   1.000
_cell.length_b   1.000
_cell.length_c   1.000
_cell.angle_alpha   90.00
_cell.angle_beta   90.00
_cell.angle_gamma   90.00
#
_symmetry.space_group_name_H-M   'P 1'
#
loop_
_entity.id
_entity.type
_entity.pdbx_description
1 polymer ?
#
loop_
_entity_poly.entity_id
_entity_poly.type
_entity_poly.pdbx_seq_one_letter_code
_entity_poly.pdbx_strand_id
1 'polypeptide(L)'
;MTEKKKKKRNKNYYFTKIHEEAVVKYASTDDLKIRTDLYIELIEPAFSELVDKIIYTYKFTTLPNIDVLKDECKIWLTTILDKYDPNKGSKAFSYFSLITKNWFIH
;
A
#
# COMPACT_ATOMS: atom_id res chain seq x y z
N MET A 1 34.02 -7.28 26.56
CA MET A 1 32.95 -7.78 25.67
C MET A 1 31.85 -6.74 25.62
N THR A 2 31.72 -5.98 24.53
CA THR A 2 30.72 -4.90 24.41
C THR A 2 29.50 -5.42 23.65
N GLU A 3 28.41 -5.71 24.36
CA GLU A 3 27.13 -6.05 23.75
C GLU A 3 26.57 -4.85 22.99
N LYS A 4 26.52 -4.96 21.65
CA LYS A 4 25.82 -4.00 20.79
C LYS A 4 24.33 -4.05 21.10
N LYS A 5 23.81 -3.07 21.86
CA LYS A 5 22.36 -2.85 22.05
C LYS A 5 21.67 -2.83 20.68
N LYS A 6 20.87 -3.86 20.37
CA LYS A 6 19.99 -3.87 19.19
C LYS A 6 19.09 -2.63 19.26
N LYS A 7 19.20 -1.74 18.27
CA LYS A 7 18.25 -0.62 18.09
C LYS A 7 16.84 -1.21 18.09
N LYS A 8 15.95 -0.73 18.98
CA LYS A 8 14.52 -1.03 18.94
C LYS A 8 14.04 -0.69 17.53
N ARG A 9 13.68 -1.71 16.74
CA ARG A 9 13.03 -1.50 15.45
C ARG A 9 11.73 -0.74 15.76
N ASN A 10 11.56 0.45 15.22
CA ASN A 10 10.26 1.12 15.23
C ASN A 10 9.23 0.09 14.77
N LYS A 11 8.18 -0.12 15.56
CA LYS A 11 7.09 -1.00 15.15
C LYS A 11 6.50 -0.36 13.89
N ASN A 12 6.87 -0.88 12.73
CA ASN A 12 6.27 -0.48 11.46
C ASN A 12 4.83 -0.98 11.52
N TYR A 13 3.90 -0.10 11.87
CA TYR A 13 2.45 -0.33 11.85
C TYR A 13 1.88 -0.34 10.42
N TYR A 14 2.77 -0.37 9.44
CA TYR A 14 2.48 -0.25 8.04
C TYR A 14 2.01 -1.58 7.45
N PHE A 15 0.85 -1.56 6.80
CA PHE A 15 0.28 -2.68 6.03
C PHE A 15 0.28 -4.01 6.81
N THR A 16 -0.18 -3.93 8.06
CA THR A 16 -0.36 -5.08 8.95
C THR A 16 -1.54 -5.95 8.50
N LYS A 17 -1.77 -7.05 9.23
CA LYS A 17 -2.90 -7.96 9.02
C LYS A 17 -4.26 -7.25 8.90
N ILE A 18 -4.46 -6.17 9.67
CA ILE A 18 -5.71 -5.38 9.64
C ILE A 18 -5.96 -4.78 8.25
N HIS A 19 -4.92 -4.30 7.59
CA HIS A 19 -5.03 -3.70 6.27
C HIS A 19 -5.26 -4.76 5.19
N GLU A 20 -4.61 -5.92 5.33
CA GLU A 20 -4.87 -7.07 4.45
C GLU A 20 -6.32 -7.53 4.56
N GLU A 21 -6.83 -7.67 5.79
CA GLU A 21 -8.24 -8.00 6.05
C GLU A 21 -9.20 -6.93 5.52
N ALA A 22 -8.85 -5.65 5.64
CA ALA A 22 -9.64 -4.55 5.10
C ALA A 22 -9.76 -4.63 3.57
N VAL A 23 -8.65 -4.88 2.87
CA VAL A 23 -8.63 -5.07 1.41
C VAL A 23 -9.46 -6.28 1.00
N VAL A 24 -9.32 -7.42 1.69
CA VAL A 24 -10.12 -8.63 1.42
C VAL A 24 -11.60 -8.34 1.63
N LYS A 25 -11.96 -7.66 2.73
CA LYS A 25 -13.35 -7.31 3.03
C LYS A 25 -13.93 -6.34 2.03
N TYR A 26 -13.15 -5.33 1.61
CA TYR A 26 -13.52 -4.39 0.56
C TYR A 26 -13.83 -5.11 -0.76
N ALA A 27 -13.02 -6.10 -1.14
CA ALA A 27 -13.21 -6.90 -2.34
C ALA A 27 -14.37 -7.91 -2.26
N SER A 28 -14.85 -8.23 -1.05
CA SER A 28 -15.86 -9.28 -0.83
C SER A 28 -17.25 -8.73 -0.48
N THR A 29 -17.41 -7.41 -0.34
CA THR A 29 -18.67 -6.79 0.08
C THR A 29 -19.25 -5.93 -1.02
N ASP A 30 -20.56 -6.01 -1.22
CA ASP A 30 -21.31 -5.18 -2.17
C ASP A 30 -21.86 -3.90 -1.53
N ASP A 31 -21.74 -3.76 -0.20
CA ASP A 31 -22.23 -2.59 0.52
C ASP A 31 -21.27 -1.40 0.32
N LEU A 32 -21.75 -0.38 -0.40
CA LEU A 32 -20.99 0.82 -0.70
C LEU A 32 -20.53 1.56 0.55
N LYS A 33 -21.36 1.62 1.61
CA LYS A 33 -21.01 2.32 2.84
C LYS A 33 -19.85 1.61 3.54
N ILE A 34 -19.93 0.29 3.65
CA ILE A 34 -18.84 -0.51 4.23
C ILE A 34 -17.55 -0.35 3.40
N ARG A 35 -17.65 -0.36 2.06
CA ARG A 35 -16.49 -0.13 1.19
C ARG A 35 -15.86 1.25 1.42
N THR A 36 -16.68 2.29 1.49
CA THR A 36 -16.22 3.65 1.76
C THR A 36 -15.52 3.76 3.11
N ASP A 37 -16.12 3.22 4.17
CA ASP A 37 -15.56 3.25 5.52
C ASP A 37 -14.21 2.51 5.58
N LEU A 38 -14.14 1.29 5.00
CA LEU A 38 -12.88 0.53 4.91
C LEU A 38 -11.81 1.28 4.12
N TYR A 39 -12.21 1.92 3.02
CA TYR A 39 -11.29 2.66 2.17
C TYR A 39 -10.70 3.85 2.91
N ILE A 40 -11.53 4.72 3.48
CA ILE A 40 -11.11 5.96 4.15
C ILE A 40 -10.30 5.66 5.40
N GLU A 41 -10.75 4.73 6.24
CA GLU A 41 -10.15 4.53 7.57
C GLU A 41 -8.88 3.68 7.52
N LEU A 42 -8.79 2.72 6.60
CA LEU A 42 -7.75 1.69 6.62
C LEU A 42 -6.95 1.64 5.32
N ILE A 43 -7.60 1.60 4.15
CA ILE A 43 -6.90 1.26 2.91
C ILE A 43 -6.16 2.47 2.32
N GLU A 44 -6.81 3.63 2.21
CA GLU A 44 -6.23 4.87 1.68
C GLU A 44 -4.95 5.30 2.43
N PRO A 45 -4.95 5.41 3.78
CA PRO A 45 -3.74 5.79 4.50
C PRO A 45 -2.60 4.77 4.33
N ALA A 46 -2.94 3.47 4.27
CA ALA A 46 -1.97 2.42 4.03
C ALA A 46 -1.43 2.42 2.59
N PHE A 47 -2.24 2.80 1.60
CA PHE A 47 -1.78 2.95 0.22
C PHE A 47 -0.91 4.19 0.07
N SER A 48 -1.26 5.30 0.74
CA SER A 48 -0.41 6.49 0.73
C SER A 48 0.98 6.20 1.33
N GLU A 49 1.03 5.52 2.49
CA GLU A 49 2.30 5.12 3.08
C GLU A 49 3.05 4.08 2.21
N LEU A 50 2.34 3.23 1.44
CA LEU A 50 2.96 2.30 0.47
C LEU A 50 3.75 3.05 -0.58
N VAL A 51 3.06 3.96 -1.26
CA VAL A 51 3.61 4.74 -2.36
C VAL A 51 4.83 5.52 -1.86
N ASP A 52 4.72 6.18 -0.71
CA ASP A 52 5.84 6.88 -0.09
C ASP A 52 7.02 5.95 0.17
N LYS A 53 6.81 4.80 0.82
CA LYS A 53 7.90 3.86 1.08
C LYS A 53 8.56 3.37 -0.20
N ILE A 54 7.80 3.09 -1.27
CA ILE A 54 8.35 2.67 -2.56
C ILE A 54 9.20 3.78 -3.17
N ILE A 55 8.69 5.01 -3.20
CA ILE A 55 9.41 6.18 -3.73
C ILE A 55 10.75 6.38 -3.02
N TYR A 56 10.75 6.35 -1.67
CA TYR A 56 11.98 6.53 -0.90
C TYR A 56 12.94 5.34 -1.01
N THR A 57 12.42 4.11 -1.00
CA THR A 57 13.25 2.89 -1.03
C THR A 57 13.99 2.76 -2.36
N TYR A 58 13.31 3.05 -3.47
CA TYR A 58 13.86 2.93 -4.82
C TYR A 58 14.44 4.25 -5.35
N LYS A 59 14.47 5.30 -4.50
CA LYS A 59 15.00 6.63 -4.83
C LYS A 59 14.32 7.30 -6.04
N PHE A 60 13.02 7.04 -6.22
CA PHE A 60 12.23 7.74 -7.25
C PHE A 60 12.02 9.23 -6.95
N THR A 61 12.46 9.71 -5.78
CA THR A 61 12.48 11.14 -5.42
C THR A 61 13.25 12.03 -6.41
N THR A 62 14.12 11.45 -7.25
CA THR A 62 14.86 12.20 -8.28
C THR A 62 14.12 12.28 -9.61
N LEU A 63 12.98 11.61 -9.76
CA LEU A 63 12.17 11.72 -10.97
C LEU A 63 11.56 13.13 -11.06
N PRO A 64 11.50 13.73 -12.26
CA PRO A 64 10.78 14.98 -12.45
C PRO A 64 9.29 14.77 -12.12
N ASN A 65 8.65 15.77 -11.53
CA ASN A 65 7.23 15.75 -11.18
C ASN A 65 6.81 14.61 -10.22
N ILE A 66 7.71 14.14 -9.36
CA ILE A 66 7.42 13.02 -8.44
C ILE A 66 6.19 13.26 -7.57
N ASP A 67 5.91 14.51 -7.17
CA ASP A 67 4.72 14.85 -6.40
C ASP A 67 3.42 14.56 -7.17
N VAL A 68 3.39 14.89 -8.46
CA VAL A 68 2.26 14.60 -9.36
C VAL A 68 2.14 13.09 -9.58
N LEU A 69 3.25 12.43 -9.90
CA LEU A 69 3.29 10.97 -10.12
C LEU A 69 2.84 10.20 -8.88
N LYS A 70 3.17 10.70 -7.69
CA LYS A 70 2.71 10.12 -6.42
C LYS A 70 1.18 10.15 -6.32
N ASP A 71 0.57 11.30 -6.60
CA ASP A 71 -0.89 11.44 -6.52
C ASP A 71 -1.60 10.63 -7.62
N GLU A 72 -1.06 10.61 -8.84
CA GLU A 72 -1.54 9.75 -9.93
C GLU A 72 -1.46 8.27 -9.58
N CYS A 73 -0.36 7.82 -8.95
CA CYS A 73 -0.19 6.44 -8.52
C CYS A 73 -1.25 6.05 -7.48
N LYS A 74 -1.56 6.93 -6.52
CA LYS A 74 -2.62 6.69 -5.53
C LYS A 74 -3.98 6.53 -6.19
N ILE A 75 -4.33 7.41 -7.13
CA ILE A 75 -5.58 7.31 -7.88
C ILE A 75 -5.63 6.01 -8.65
N TRP A 76 -4.55 5.66 -9.36
CA TRP A 76 -4.43 4.41 -10.10
C TRP A 76 -4.61 3.18 -9.20
N LEU A 77 -4.03 3.18 -7.99
CA LEU A 77 -4.18 2.10 -7.01
C LEU A 77 -5.63 1.84 -6.63
N THR A 78 -6.49 2.86 -6.57
CA THR A 78 -7.93 2.66 -6.31
C THR A 78 -8.60 1.85 -7.42
N THR A 79 -8.22 2.08 -8.68
CA THR A 79 -8.74 1.33 -9.83
C THR A 79 -8.29 -0.13 -9.84
N ILE A 80 -7.12 -0.40 -9.27
CA ILE A 80 -6.60 -1.77 -9.13
C ILE A 80 -7.23 -2.45 -7.90
N LEU A 81 -7.50 -1.71 -6.84
CA LEU A 81 -8.21 -2.22 -5.66
C LEU A 81 -9.56 -2.82 -6.05
N ASP A 82 -10.32 -2.16 -6.91
CA ASP A 82 -11.61 -2.67 -7.41
C ASP A 82 -11.49 -3.94 -8.27
N LYS A 83 -10.29 -4.23 -8.78
CA LYS A 83 -9.99 -5.43 -9.59
C LYS A 83 -9.29 -6.52 -8.80
N TYR A 84 -8.98 -6.28 -7.53
CA TYR A 84 -8.25 -7.21 -6.69
C TYR A 84 -9.15 -8.41 -6.33
N ASP A 85 -8.61 -9.62 -6.50
CA ASP A 85 -9.29 -10.86 -6.16
C ASP A 85 -8.45 -11.64 -5.13
N PRO A 86 -8.95 -11.78 -3.89
CA PRO A 86 -8.23 -12.48 -2.82
C PRO A 86 -8.05 -13.98 -3.11
N ASN A 87 -8.85 -14.58 -4.01
CA ASN A 87 -8.77 -16.01 -4.33
C ASN A 87 -7.60 -16.35 -5.26
N LYS A 88 -6.97 -15.36 -5.89
CA LYS A 88 -5.80 -15.57 -6.77
C LYS A 88 -4.49 -15.87 -6.01
N GLY A 89 -4.57 -16.09 -4.70
CA GLY A 89 -3.47 -16.63 -3.88
C GLY A 89 -2.35 -15.64 -3.53
N SER A 90 -2.44 -14.39 -3.99
CA SER A 90 -1.47 -13.34 -3.65
C SER A 90 -1.95 -12.50 -2.48
N LYS A 91 -1.14 -12.42 -1.42
CA LYS A 91 -1.37 -11.48 -0.33
C LYS A 91 -1.47 -10.05 -0.87
N ALA A 92 -2.46 -9.30 -0.41
CA ALA A 92 -2.72 -7.93 -0.85
C ALA A 92 -1.43 -7.09 -0.82
N PHE A 93 -0.70 -7.14 0.28
CA PHE A 93 0.54 -6.37 0.42
C PHE A 93 1.57 -6.68 -0.67
N SER A 94 1.84 -7.96 -0.92
CA SER A 94 2.82 -8.39 -1.93
C SER A 94 2.38 -7.99 -3.34
N TYR A 95 1.08 -8.12 -3.62
CA TYR A 95 0.49 -7.74 -4.89
C TYR A 95 0.62 -6.23 -5.14
N PHE A 96 0.10 -5.40 -4.23
CA PHE A 96 0.11 -3.95 -4.38
C PHE A 96 1.54 -3.39 -4.38
N SER A 97 2.44 -3.90 -3.54
CA SER A 97 3.85 -3.47 -3.53
C SER A 97 4.55 -3.72 -4.87
N LEU A 98 4.30 -4.89 -5.49
CA LEU A 98 4.93 -5.25 -6.76
C LEU A 98 4.44 -4.35 -7.89
N ILE A 99 3.13 -4.14 -7.99
CA ILE A 99 2.55 -3.35 -9.08
C ILE A 99 2.86 -1.85 -8.91
N THR A 100 2.88 -1.31 -7.68
CA THR A 100 3.27 0.08 -7.42
C THR A 100 4.71 0.31 -7.83
N LYS A 101 5.62 -0.60 -7.47
CA LYS A 101 7.02 -0.51 -7.92
C LYS A 101 7.12 -0.53 -9.44
N ASN A 102 6.42 -1.45 -10.11
CA ASN A 102 6.46 -1.56 -11.57
C ASN A 102 5.88 -0.31 -12.25
N TRP A 103 4.86 0.31 -11.67
CA TRP A 103 4.26 1.55 -12.18
C TRP A 103 5.26 2.71 -12.24
N PHE A 104 6.15 2.86 -11.26
CA PHE A 104 7.19 3.90 -11.26
C PHE A 104 8.41 3.58 -12.15
N ILE A 105 8.55 2.34 -12.63
CA ILE A 105 9.66 1.92 -13.50
C ILE A 105 9.32 2.12 -14.99
N HIS A 106 8.03 2.13 -15.33
CA HIS A 106 7.53 2.30 -16.70
C HIS A 106 7.14 3.74 -16.95
#